data_AF-A0A2P2K6K9-F1
#
_entry.id   AF-A0A2P2K6K9-F1
#
_cell.length_a   1.000
_cell.length_b   1.000
_cell.length_c   1.000
_cell.angle_alpha   90.00
_cell.angle_beta   90.00
_cell.angle_gamma   90.00
#
_symmetry.space_group_name_H-M   'P 1'
#
loop_
_entity.id
_entity.type
_entity.pdbx_description
1 polymer ?
#
loop_
_entity_poly.entity_id
_entity_poly.type
_entity_poly.pdbx_seq_one_letter_code
_entity_poly.pdbx_strand_id
1 'polypeptide(L)'
;MLNSNTLSSGLLTSGFDGSLYTCMHHLVYPDMLVVGTGNGSLRFIDVAQGQKLHLWRGESVESGFPSLVSAICSCGSDKMPAQGAFASHLIAAGLSSGHCRLFDSRSGNTVAFWRAHGGYVTKLAAPEDHLLLSSSLDRTLRIWDLRRNFPPQPIVYKGHTDGISGFSVWGQDIISISRNKIGLSTLSRSSEEDGEQQIIPQKLYMADHGGKNLSVLSSICILPFSRLLVVGTEDGHLRICC
;
A
#
# COMPACT_ATOMS: atom_id res chain seq x y z
N MET A 1 -23.74 22.80 -36.13
CA MET A 1 -24.23 21.73 -35.25
C MET A 1 -23.26 20.56 -35.37
N LEU A 2 -22.29 20.48 -34.47
CA LEU A 2 -21.30 19.41 -34.48
C LEU A 2 -21.82 18.29 -33.59
N ASN A 3 -22.15 17.16 -34.20
CA ASN A 3 -22.52 15.92 -33.52
C ASN A 3 -21.36 15.48 -32.62
N SER A 4 -21.55 15.63 -31.31
CA SER A 4 -20.73 14.96 -30.31
C SER A 4 -21.07 13.47 -30.35
N ASN A 5 -20.35 12.73 -31.20
CA ASN A 5 -20.25 11.29 -31.05
C ASN A 5 -19.76 11.00 -29.63
N THR A 6 -20.64 10.40 -28.84
CA THR A 6 -20.35 9.82 -27.54
C THR A 6 -19.18 8.87 -27.69
N LEU A 7 -17.99 9.33 -27.31
CA LEU A 7 -16.87 8.46 -27.00
C LEU A 7 -17.40 7.43 -26.02
N SER A 8 -17.32 6.16 -26.42
CA SER A 8 -17.70 5.00 -25.63
C SER A 8 -17.28 5.19 -24.18
N SER A 9 -18.23 5.08 -23.27
CA SER A 9 -18.00 5.08 -21.82
C SER A 9 -16.89 4.09 -21.47
N GLY A 10 -15.68 4.59 -21.25
CA GLY A 10 -14.59 3.76 -20.75
C GLY A 10 -15.01 3.17 -19.40
N LEU A 11 -14.57 1.95 -19.08
CA LEU A 11 -14.82 1.24 -17.82
C LEU A 11 -14.53 2.07 -16.55
N LEU A 12 -13.73 3.13 -16.68
CA LEU A 12 -13.34 4.07 -15.63
C LEU A 12 -14.21 5.34 -15.57
N THR A 13 -15.04 5.60 -16.58
CA THR A 13 -15.85 6.84 -16.71
C THR A 13 -17.23 6.72 -16.07
N SER A 14 -17.79 5.52 -15.98
CA SER A 14 -18.94 5.28 -15.14
C SER A 14 -18.46 5.03 -13.71
N GLY A 15 -18.58 6.04 -12.85
CA GLY A 15 -18.52 5.86 -11.40
C GLY A 15 -19.60 4.87 -11.00
N PHE A 16 -19.30 3.58 -11.06
CA PHE A 16 -20.26 2.53 -10.74
C PHE A 16 -20.64 2.70 -9.26
N ASP A 17 -21.91 3.05 -9.05
CA ASP A 17 -22.55 3.25 -7.75
C ASP A 17 -22.11 4.51 -6.98
N GLY A 18 -21.60 5.54 -7.69
CA GLY A 18 -21.26 6.83 -7.08
C GLY A 18 -20.07 6.80 -6.09
N SER A 19 -19.34 5.69 -6.01
CA SER A 19 -18.19 5.53 -5.11
C SER A 19 -16.89 6.01 -5.75
N LEU A 20 -16.15 6.86 -5.03
CA LEU A 20 -14.85 7.40 -5.47
C LEU A 20 -13.79 6.29 -5.60
N TYR A 21 -12.94 6.37 -6.62
CA TYR A 21 -11.71 5.59 -6.67
C TYR A 21 -10.69 6.17 -5.69
N THR A 22 -10.07 5.31 -4.89
CA THR A 22 -9.20 5.73 -3.78
C THR A 22 -7.75 5.35 -4.02
N CYS A 23 -7.49 4.22 -4.67
CA CYS A 23 -6.16 3.77 -5.01
C CYS A 23 -6.21 2.80 -6.20
N MET A 24 -5.05 2.61 -6.84
CA MET A 24 -4.90 1.68 -7.95
C MET A 24 -3.50 1.07 -7.95
N HIS A 25 -3.40 -0.17 -8.42
CA HIS A 25 -2.13 -0.89 -8.58
C HIS A 25 -2.13 -1.60 -9.92
N HIS A 26 -1.06 -1.44 -10.69
CA HIS A 26 -0.89 -2.10 -11.98
C HIS A 26 0.04 -3.30 -11.81
N LEU A 27 -0.38 -4.45 -12.31
CA LEU A 27 0.45 -5.61 -12.49
C LEU A 27 0.86 -5.64 -13.96
N VAL A 28 2.15 -5.86 -14.20
CA VAL A 28 2.67 -5.95 -15.56
C VAL A 28 2.45 -7.36 -16.12
N TYR A 29 2.50 -8.39 -15.26
CA TYR A 29 2.32 -9.79 -15.64
C TYR A 29 1.41 -10.51 -14.62
N PRO A 30 0.09 -10.66 -14.90
CA PRO A 30 -0.64 -10.27 -16.11
C PRO A 30 -0.85 -8.75 -16.22
N ASP A 31 -1.08 -8.22 -17.43
CA ASP A 31 -1.38 -6.79 -17.69
C ASP A 31 -2.76 -6.40 -17.14
N MET A 32 -2.79 -6.17 -15.83
CA MET A 32 -4.01 -6.07 -15.05
C MET A 32 -3.94 -4.87 -14.12
N LEU A 33 -5.02 -4.09 -14.09
CA LEU A 33 -5.20 -2.98 -13.18
C LEU A 33 -6.16 -3.39 -12.06
N VAL A 34 -5.70 -3.26 -10.83
CA VAL A 34 -6.53 -3.43 -9.63
C VAL A 34 -6.88 -2.06 -9.07
N VAL A 35 -8.16 -1.78 -8.88
CA VAL A 35 -8.67 -0.49 -8.41
C VAL A 35 -9.49 -0.67 -7.15
N GLY A 36 -9.14 0.11 -6.12
CA GLY A 36 -9.86 0.19 -4.86
C GLY A 36 -10.84 1.36 -4.82
N THR A 37 -11.95 1.19 -4.09
CA THR A 37 -13.02 2.19 -4.01
C THR A 37 -13.31 2.65 -2.58
N GLY A 38 -14.00 3.79 -2.48
CA GLY A 38 -14.50 4.39 -1.25
C GLY A 38 -15.48 3.52 -0.46
N ASN A 39 -16.16 2.58 -1.11
CA ASN A 39 -17.08 1.64 -0.46
C ASN A 39 -16.43 0.28 -0.12
N GLY A 40 -15.11 0.18 -0.21
CA GLY A 40 -14.39 -1.04 0.13
C GLY A 40 -14.42 -2.12 -0.94
N SER A 41 -14.81 -1.81 -2.17
CA SER A 41 -14.79 -2.77 -3.28
C SER A 41 -13.43 -2.76 -4.00
N LEU A 42 -13.08 -3.90 -4.60
CA LEU A 42 -11.92 -4.05 -5.47
C LEU A 42 -12.35 -4.50 -6.85
N ARG A 43 -11.76 -3.91 -7.88
CA ARG A 43 -12.00 -4.24 -9.28
C ARG A 43 -10.71 -4.71 -9.91
N PHE A 44 -10.77 -5.81 -10.63
CA PHE A 44 -9.66 -6.35 -11.40
C PHE A 44 -10.02 -6.18 -12.87
N ILE A 45 -9.18 -5.47 -13.60
CA ILE A 45 -9.44 -5.03 -14.97
C ILE A 45 -8.26 -5.47 -15.83
N ASP A 46 -8.53 -6.23 -16.89
CA ASP A 46 -7.57 -6.49 -17.96
C ASP A 46 -7.39 -5.19 -18.76
N VAL A 47 -6.15 -4.66 -18.78
CA VAL A 47 -5.85 -3.38 -19.41
C VAL A 47 -5.79 -3.51 -20.93
N ALA A 48 -5.18 -4.59 -21.42
CA ALA A 48 -5.01 -4.84 -22.85
C ALA A 48 -6.35 -5.01 -23.58
N GLN A 49 -7.30 -5.71 -22.97
CA GLN A 49 -8.62 -5.97 -23.52
C GLN A 49 -9.68 -4.97 -23.05
N GLY A 50 -9.36 -4.15 -22.04
CA GLY A 50 -10.32 -3.26 -21.40
C GLY A 50 -11.51 -4.06 -20.84
N GLN A 51 -11.26 -5.20 -20.20
CA GLN A 51 -12.30 -6.07 -19.66
C GLN A 51 -12.27 -6.14 -18.15
N LYS A 52 -13.45 -6.15 -17.53
CA LYS A 52 -13.57 -6.44 -16.10
C LYS A 52 -13.39 -7.94 -15.88
N LEU A 53 -12.36 -8.31 -15.12
CA LEU A 53 -12.08 -9.70 -14.74
C LEU A 53 -12.87 -10.07 -13.48
N HIS A 54 -12.60 -9.37 -12.38
CA HIS A 54 -13.18 -9.67 -11.07
C HIS A 54 -13.77 -8.41 -10.40
N LEU A 55 -14.83 -8.60 -9.63
CA LEU A 55 -15.34 -7.58 -8.71
C LEU A 55 -15.54 -8.21 -7.35
N TRP A 56 -14.78 -7.70 -6.41
CA TRP A 56 -14.98 -8.00 -5.00
C TRP A 56 -15.70 -6.82 -4.34
N ARG A 57 -16.73 -7.11 -3.55
CA ARG A 57 -17.47 -6.11 -2.79
C ARG A 57 -17.14 -6.25 -1.32
N GLY A 58 -16.83 -5.11 -0.69
CA GLY A 58 -16.64 -5.03 0.74
C GLY A 58 -17.87 -5.48 1.49
N GLU A 59 -17.70 -6.41 2.42
CA GLU A 59 -18.69 -6.62 3.48
C GLU A 59 -18.57 -5.45 4.45
N SER A 60 -19.71 -4.83 4.79
CA SER A 60 -19.71 -3.80 5.83
C SER A 60 -19.19 -4.42 7.12
N VAL A 61 -18.12 -3.84 7.66
CA VAL A 61 -17.74 -4.10 9.04
C VAL A 61 -18.81 -3.49 9.94
N GLU A 62 -18.95 -4.03 11.15
CA GLU A 62 -19.94 -3.76 12.20
C GLU A 62 -20.30 -2.27 12.45
N SER A 63 -19.51 -1.32 11.95
CA SER A 63 -19.63 0.13 12.13
C SER A 63 -20.65 0.85 11.22
N GLY A 64 -21.38 0.15 10.35
CA GLY A 64 -22.43 0.75 9.49
C GLY A 64 -21.94 1.66 8.36
N PHE A 65 -20.66 2.05 8.36
CA PHE A 65 -19.98 2.74 7.27
C PHE A 65 -19.04 1.79 6.53
N PRO A 66 -19.04 1.80 5.18
CA PRO A 66 -18.14 0.96 4.41
C PRO A 66 -16.69 1.41 4.61
N SER A 67 -15.81 0.45 4.82
CA SER A 67 -14.37 0.68 4.96
C SER A 67 -13.75 0.82 3.57
N LEU A 68 -13.23 2.01 3.23
CA LEU A 68 -12.62 2.22 1.92
C LEU A 68 -11.33 1.42 1.76
N VAL A 69 -10.99 1.14 0.49
CA VAL A 69 -9.68 0.56 0.15
C VAL A 69 -8.65 1.67 0.12
N SER A 70 -7.69 1.65 1.04
CA SER A 70 -6.73 2.74 1.22
C SER A 70 -5.39 2.49 0.53
N ALA A 71 -5.01 1.22 0.36
CA ALA A 71 -3.75 0.84 -0.27
C ALA A 71 -3.88 -0.52 -0.96
N ILE A 72 -3.14 -0.71 -2.06
CA ILE A 72 -3.06 -1.98 -2.79
C ILE A 72 -1.60 -2.23 -3.13
N CYS A 73 -1.16 -3.48 -3.05
CA CYS A 73 0.10 -3.91 -3.65
C CYS A 73 0.00 -5.34 -4.16
N SER A 74 0.83 -5.68 -5.15
CA SER A 74 1.10 -7.07 -5.50
C SER A 74 2.11 -7.67 -4.52
N CYS A 75 1.91 -8.94 -4.21
CA CYS A 75 2.82 -9.78 -3.44
C CYS A 75 3.00 -11.09 -4.21
N GLY A 76 4.20 -11.64 -4.16
CA GLY A 76 4.57 -12.82 -4.92
C GLY A 76 5.42 -12.54 -6.16
N SER A 77 6.03 -13.61 -6.67
CA SER A 77 6.97 -13.56 -7.78
C SER A 77 6.27 -13.50 -9.14
N ASP A 78 6.64 -12.52 -9.97
CA ASP A 78 6.35 -12.47 -11.41
C ASP A 78 7.25 -13.43 -12.22
N LYS A 79 8.30 -14.01 -11.62
CA LYS A 79 9.15 -14.99 -12.31
C LYS A 79 8.40 -16.31 -12.47
N MET A 80 8.42 -16.82 -13.70
CA MET A 80 7.92 -18.16 -14.04
C MET A 80 8.37 -19.16 -12.97
N PRO A 81 7.44 -19.95 -12.40
CA PRO A 81 7.82 -20.88 -11.36
C PRO A 81 8.80 -21.91 -11.93
N ALA A 82 9.91 -22.13 -11.22
CA ALA A 82 10.62 -23.39 -11.35
C ALA A 82 9.64 -24.52 -11.00
N GLN A 83 9.71 -25.63 -11.75
CA GLN A 83 8.77 -26.76 -11.65
C GLN A 83 8.37 -27.06 -10.20
N GLY A 84 7.09 -26.85 -9.88
CA GLY A 84 6.51 -27.19 -8.57
C GLY A 84 6.27 -26.03 -7.60
N ALA A 85 6.69 -24.80 -7.89
CA ALA A 85 6.33 -23.62 -7.08
C ALA A 85 5.04 -22.97 -7.60
N PHE A 86 4.09 -22.64 -6.73
CA PHE A 86 2.98 -21.78 -7.12
C PHE A 86 3.54 -20.36 -7.32
N ALA A 87 3.52 -19.84 -8.55
CA ALA A 87 3.57 -18.39 -8.75
C ALA A 87 2.33 -17.81 -8.05
N SER A 88 2.53 -17.29 -6.83
CA SER A 88 1.45 -16.78 -6.02
C SER A 88 1.18 -15.35 -6.49
N HIS A 89 0.29 -15.17 -7.47
CA HIS A 89 -0.14 -13.85 -7.90
C HIS A 89 -1.11 -13.27 -6.86
N LEU A 90 -0.56 -12.81 -5.74
CA LEU A 90 -1.33 -12.35 -4.61
C LEU A 90 -1.46 -10.84 -4.66
N ILE A 91 -2.66 -10.35 -4.33
CA ILE A 91 -2.92 -8.92 -4.16
C ILE A 91 -3.32 -8.67 -2.73
N ALA A 92 -2.57 -7.80 -2.06
CA ALA A 92 -2.92 -7.31 -0.74
C ALA A 92 -3.64 -5.97 -0.88
N ALA A 93 -4.71 -5.81 -0.10
CA ALA A 93 -5.47 -4.57 0.01
C ALA A 93 -5.60 -4.17 1.48
N GLY A 94 -5.21 -2.94 1.78
CA GLY A 94 -5.36 -2.30 3.08
C GLY A 94 -6.65 -1.50 3.12
N LEU A 95 -7.32 -1.51 4.27
CA LEU A 95 -8.59 -0.81 4.47
C LEU A 95 -8.46 0.29 5.52
N SER A 96 -9.35 1.29 5.44
CA SER A 96 -9.41 2.38 6.43
C SER A 96 -9.79 1.91 7.84
N SER A 97 -10.43 0.74 7.96
CA SER A 97 -10.74 0.07 9.23
C SER A 97 -9.54 -0.60 9.90
N GLY A 98 -8.34 -0.56 9.31
CA GLY A 98 -7.15 -1.22 9.83
C GLY A 98 -7.04 -2.70 9.45
N HIS A 99 -7.97 -3.23 8.68
CA HIS A 99 -7.90 -4.60 8.18
C HIS A 99 -7.08 -4.66 6.89
N CYS A 100 -6.48 -5.82 6.65
CA CYS A 100 -5.94 -6.18 5.35
C CYS A 100 -6.66 -7.40 4.82
N ARG A 101 -6.77 -7.47 3.49
CA ARG A 101 -7.34 -8.60 2.77
C ARG A 101 -6.37 -9.02 1.68
N LEU A 102 -6.21 -10.32 1.52
CA LEU A 102 -5.34 -10.94 0.53
C LEU A 102 -6.21 -11.66 -0.49
N PHE A 103 -5.91 -11.47 -1.77
CA PHE A 103 -6.64 -12.06 -2.89
C PHE A 103 -5.68 -12.83 -3.78
N ASP A 104 -6.17 -13.91 -4.37
CA ASP A 104 -5.53 -14.53 -5.53
C ASP A 104 -6.03 -13.82 -6.78
N SER A 105 -5.13 -13.18 -7.52
CA SER A 105 -5.49 -12.38 -8.69
C SER A 105 -6.06 -13.20 -9.84
N ARG A 106 -5.72 -14.51 -9.91
CA ARG A 106 -6.19 -15.38 -10.97
C ARG A 106 -7.64 -15.80 -10.74
N SER A 107 -7.93 -16.31 -9.54
CA SER A 107 -9.27 -16.77 -9.20
C SER A 107 -10.20 -15.64 -8.76
N GLY A 108 -9.66 -14.49 -8.34
CA GLY A 108 -10.43 -13.40 -7.73
C GLY A 108 -10.88 -13.71 -6.30
N ASN A 109 -10.49 -14.86 -5.76
CA ASN A 109 -10.93 -15.31 -4.45
C ASN A 109 -10.16 -14.61 -3.33
N THR A 110 -10.84 -14.39 -2.20
CA THR A 110 -10.19 -13.98 -0.96
C THR A 110 -9.42 -15.16 -0.37
N VAL A 111 -8.12 -14.98 -0.17
CA VAL A 111 -7.22 -15.94 0.49
C VAL A 111 -7.26 -15.74 2.00
N ALA A 112 -7.22 -14.48 2.45
CA ALA A 112 -7.21 -14.16 3.87
C ALA A 112 -7.79 -12.78 4.17
N PHE A 113 -8.28 -12.62 5.39
CA PHE A 113 -8.75 -11.35 5.94
C PHE A 113 -8.35 -11.28 7.42
N TRP A 114 -7.65 -10.21 7.83
CA TRP A 114 -7.17 -10.09 9.20
C TRP A 114 -7.07 -8.63 9.64
N ARG A 115 -7.08 -8.42 10.95
CA ARG A 115 -6.84 -7.12 11.57
C ARG A 115 -5.33 -6.83 11.55
N ALA A 116 -4.88 -6.11 10.55
CA ALA A 116 -3.47 -5.75 10.42
C ALA A 116 -3.07 -4.68 11.44
N HIS A 117 -3.92 -3.68 11.64
CA HIS A 117 -3.63 -2.48 12.42
C HIS A 117 -4.79 -2.08 13.33
N GLY A 118 -4.47 -1.22 14.31
CA GLY A 118 -5.46 -0.60 15.19
C GLY A 118 -6.24 0.54 14.54
N GLY A 119 -5.77 1.05 13.41
CA GLY A 119 -6.38 2.15 12.67
C GLY A 119 -6.04 2.12 11.17
N TYR A 120 -6.37 3.19 10.46
CA TYR A 120 -6.27 3.32 9.01
C TYR A 120 -4.93 2.82 8.43
N VAL A 121 -4.98 1.86 7.50
CA VAL A 121 -3.79 1.39 6.78
C VAL A 121 -3.41 2.44 5.73
N THR A 122 -2.23 3.05 5.84
CA THR A 122 -1.83 4.17 4.98
C THR A 122 -1.08 3.74 3.73
N LYS A 123 -0.33 2.63 3.80
CA LYS A 123 0.42 2.10 2.65
C LYS A 123 0.71 0.60 2.83
N LEU A 124 0.83 -0.09 1.69
CA LEU A 124 1.31 -1.47 1.60
C LEU A 124 2.47 -1.56 0.61
N ALA A 125 3.37 -2.50 0.85
CA ALA A 125 4.40 -2.91 -0.11
C ALA A 125 4.79 -4.36 0.13
N ALA A 126 5.23 -5.05 -0.91
CA ALA A 126 5.84 -6.36 -0.80
C ALA A 126 7.35 -6.23 -1.06
N PRO A 127 8.20 -6.13 -0.02
CA PRO A 127 9.65 -6.02 -0.22
C PRO A 127 10.26 -7.33 -0.75
N GLU A 128 9.60 -8.45 -0.49
CA GLU A 128 9.94 -9.78 -0.99
C GLU A 128 8.62 -10.53 -1.27
N ASP A 129 8.67 -11.57 -2.11
CA ASP A 129 7.48 -12.29 -2.61
C ASP A 129 6.53 -12.79 -1.49
N HIS A 130 7.08 -13.10 -0.33
CA HIS A 130 6.36 -13.67 0.80
C HIS A 130 6.14 -12.68 1.95
N LEU A 131 6.69 -11.47 1.85
CA LEU A 131 6.59 -10.47 2.90
C LEU A 131 5.61 -9.38 2.48
N LEU A 132 4.74 -9.01 3.40
CA LEU A 132 3.94 -7.81 3.30
C LEU A 132 4.42 -6.81 4.35
N LEU A 133 4.65 -5.57 3.96
CA LEU A 133 4.91 -4.45 4.85
C LEU A 133 3.70 -3.52 4.81
N SER A 134 3.19 -3.18 5.99
CA SER A 134 2.07 -2.25 6.14
C SER A 134 2.40 -1.12 7.10
N SER A 135 1.89 0.08 6.81
CA SER A 135 1.95 1.24 7.71
C SER A 135 0.56 1.71 8.09
N SER A 136 0.45 2.38 9.23
CA SER A 136 -0.84 2.85 9.73
C SER A 136 -0.78 4.14 10.53
N LEU A 137 -1.93 4.80 10.63
CA LEU A 137 -2.18 5.87 11.59
C LEU A 137 -2.14 5.40 13.05
N ASP A 138 -2.09 4.08 13.31
CA ASP A 138 -1.81 3.52 14.64
C ASP A 138 -0.35 3.68 15.10
N ARG A 139 0.47 4.40 14.32
CA ARG A 139 1.86 4.77 14.59
C ARG A 139 2.87 3.62 14.45
N THR A 140 2.45 2.51 13.85
CA THR A 140 3.30 1.32 13.67
C THR A 140 3.51 0.97 12.21
N LEU A 141 4.69 0.42 11.91
CA LEU A 141 4.88 -0.44 10.73
C LEU A 141 4.77 -1.89 11.18
N ARG A 142 4.25 -2.75 10.31
CA ARG A 142 4.15 -4.18 10.58
C ARG A 142 4.59 -4.98 9.37
N ILE A 143 5.37 -6.02 9.62
CA ILE A 143 5.86 -6.95 8.61
C ILE A 143 5.22 -8.30 8.83
N TRP A 144 4.63 -8.85 7.77
CA TRP A 144 3.87 -10.08 7.79
C TRP A 144 4.53 -11.10 6.86
N ASP A 145 4.80 -12.31 7.36
CA ASP A 145 5.20 -13.43 6.52
C ASP A 145 3.94 -14.19 6.05
N LEU A 146 3.63 -14.06 4.77
CA LEU A 146 2.42 -14.61 4.15
C LEU A 146 2.48 -16.14 3.94
N ARG A 147 3.63 -16.78 4.17
CA ARG A 147 3.75 -18.26 4.10
C ARG A 147 3.26 -18.95 5.36
N ARG A 148 3.09 -18.20 6.45
CA ARG A 148 2.77 -18.73 7.78
C ARG A 148 1.27 -18.77 8.00
N ASN A 149 0.84 -19.43 9.08
CA ASN A 149 -0.56 -19.58 9.48
C ASN A 149 -1.34 -18.25 9.43
N PHE A 150 -2.64 -18.35 9.16
CA PHE A 150 -3.58 -17.23 9.24
C PHE A 150 -4.32 -17.23 10.59
N PRO A 151 -4.44 -16.08 11.30
CA PRO A 151 -3.89 -14.78 10.94
C PRO A 151 -2.35 -14.71 11.14
N PRO A 152 -1.61 -14.04 10.23
CA PRO A 152 -0.17 -13.90 10.36
C PRO A 152 0.17 -13.07 11.60
N GLN A 153 1.20 -13.48 12.34
CA GLN A 153 1.75 -12.64 13.41
C GLN A 153 2.75 -11.65 12.83
N PRO A 154 2.63 -10.34 13.15
CA PRO A 154 3.53 -9.33 12.61
C PRO A 154 4.78 -9.16 13.46
N ILE A 155 5.88 -8.79 12.82
CA ILE A 155 6.96 -8.05 13.48
C ILE A 155 6.52 -6.58 13.52
N VAL A 156 6.43 -6.00 14.73
CA VAL A 156 5.91 -4.64 14.93
C VAL A 156 7.06 -3.66 15.12
N TYR A 157 7.06 -2.57 14.36
CA TYR A 157 8.02 -1.48 14.49
C TYR A 157 7.32 -0.27 15.11
N LYS A 158 7.82 0.20 16.24
CA LYS A 158 7.29 1.34 17.00
C LYS A 158 8.33 2.43 17.18
N GLY A 159 7.89 3.67 17.36
CA GLY A 159 8.78 4.78 17.69
C GLY A 159 8.27 6.13 17.22
N HIS A 160 7.47 6.14 16.16
CA HIS A 160 6.76 7.34 15.73
C HIS A 160 5.78 7.82 16.80
N THR A 161 5.76 9.13 17.03
CA THR A 161 4.86 9.78 17.98
C THR A 161 3.49 10.13 17.38
N ASP A 162 3.37 10.02 16.05
CA ASP A 162 2.13 10.23 15.30
C ASP A 162 1.93 9.10 14.28
N GLY A 163 0.80 9.10 13.60
CA GLY A 163 0.49 8.17 12.52
C GLY A 163 1.53 8.24 11.41
N ILE A 164 1.76 7.10 10.78
CA ILE A 164 2.69 6.98 9.66
C ILE A 164 1.93 7.31 8.38
N SER A 165 2.26 8.42 7.72
CA SER A 165 1.59 8.85 6.48
C SER A 165 2.02 8.01 5.27
N GLY A 166 3.20 7.40 5.32
CA GLY A 166 3.68 6.49 4.29
C GLY A 166 5.09 5.97 4.58
N PHE A 167 5.61 5.19 3.64
CA PHE A 167 6.99 4.70 3.68
C PHE A 167 7.51 4.40 2.28
N SER A 168 8.82 4.17 2.15
CA SER A 168 9.46 3.61 0.98
C SER A 168 10.46 2.52 1.41
N VAL A 169 10.71 1.56 0.53
CA VAL A 169 11.61 0.43 0.79
C VAL A 169 12.67 0.37 -0.30
N TRP A 170 13.90 0.13 0.10
CA TRP A 170 15.02 -0.10 -0.81
C TRP A 170 15.92 -1.20 -0.26
N GLY A 171 15.88 -2.37 -0.90
CA GLY A 171 16.52 -3.57 -0.36
C GLY A 171 15.95 -3.93 1.01
N GLN A 172 16.77 -3.83 2.05
CA GLN A 172 16.35 -4.06 3.44
C GLN A 172 15.99 -2.78 4.18
N ASP A 173 16.27 -1.60 3.61
CA ASP A 173 16.05 -0.34 4.31
C ASP A 173 14.61 0.13 4.10
N ILE A 174 13.98 0.53 5.21
CA ILE A 174 12.63 1.07 5.24
C ILE A 174 12.72 2.49 5.78
N ILE A 175 12.19 3.44 5.01
CA ILE A 175 12.10 4.84 5.39
C ILE A 175 10.62 5.18 5.54
N SER A 176 10.21 5.41 6.78
CA SER A 176 8.83 5.79 7.12
C SER A 176 8.73 7.28 7.39
N ILE A 177 7.57 7.87 7.09
CA ILE A 177 7.30 9.28 7.30
C ILE A 177 6.13 9.46 8.27
N SER A 178 6.27 10.40 9.20
CA SER A 178 5.25 10.75 10.19
C SER A 178 5.34 12.23 10.53
N ARG A 179 4.29 12.99 10.22
CA ARG A 179 4.30 14.46 10.22
C ARG A 179 5.56 15.00 9.50
N ASN A 180 6.47 15.64 10.22
CA ASN A 180 7.73 16.21 9.73
C ASN A 180 8.97 15.38 10.11
N LYS A 181 8.77 14.10 10.45
CA LYS A 181 9.84 13.18 10.85
C LYS A 181 9.94 12.02 9.88
N ILE A 182 11.17 11.54 9.70
CA ILE A 182 11.48 10.29 9.02
C ILE A 182 11.95 9.27 10.06
N GLY A 183 11.63 8.00 9.87
CA GLY A 183 12.13 6.90 10.68
C GLY A 183 12.84 5.90 9.79
N LEU A 184 14.09 5.58 10.13
CA LEU A 184 14.88 4.55 9.46
C LEU A 184 14.75 3.24 10.24
N SER A 185 14.53 2.16 9.51
CA SER A 185 14.47 0.80 10.06
C SER A 185 14.92 -0.20 9.01
N THR A 186 15.39 -1.36 9.46
CA THR A 186 15.82 -2.45 8.58
C THR A 186 14.81 -3.59 8.64
N LEU A 187 14.53 -4.22 7.50
CA LEU A 187 13.68 -5.40 7.35
C LEU A 187 14.26 -6.57 8.14
N SER A 188 13.75 -6.78 9.36
CA SER A 188 14.05 -7.99 10.13
C SER A 188 13.33 -9.20 9.54
N ARG A 189 14.08 -10.29 9.34
CA ARG A 189 13.63 -11.52 8.68
C ARG A 189 13.30 -12.66 9.67
N SER A 190 13.64 -12.50 10.95
CA SER A 190 13.41 -13.52 11.98
C SER A 190 12.27 -13.10 12.90
N SER A 191 11.28 -13.98 12.99
CA SER A 191 10.22 -13.95 14.00
C SER A 191 10.62 -14.59 15.33
N GLU A 192 11.86 -15.10 15.42
CA GLU A 192 12.36 -15.78 16.62
C GLU A 192 12.74 -14.80 17.72
N GLU A 193 12.91 -13.53 17.37
CA GLU A 193 12.93 -12.44 18.33
C GLU A 193 11.48 -11.97 18.49
N ASP A 194 10.87 -12.29 19.63
CA ASP A 194 9.56 -11.82 20.11
C ASP A 194 9.57 -10.29 20.39
N GLY A 195 10.34 -9.55 19.59
CA GLY A 195 10.84 -8.22 19.86
C GLY A 195 10.15 -7.19 18.98
N GLU A 196 9.39 -6.32 19.63
CA GLU A 196 9.02 -5.04 19.04
C GLU A 196 10.30 -4.32 18.59
N GLN A 197 10.37 -4.01 17.31
CA GLN A 197 11.51 -3.28 16.73
C GLN A 197 11.33 -1.78 16.98
N GLN A 198 12.41 -1.10 17.34
CA GLN A 198 12.37 0.32 17.63
C GLN A 198 12.84 1.14 16.42
N ILE A 199 11.98 2.05 15.98
CA ILE A 199 12.29 3.12 15.04
C ILE A 199 12.74 4.33 15.87
N ILE A 200 13.80 5.00 15.46
CA ILE A 200 14.20 6.30 16.02
C ILE A 200 13.82 7.39 15.02
N PRO A 201 12.71 8.13 15.24
CA PRO A 201 12.31 9.17 14.32
C PRO A 201 13.23 10.38 14.40
N GLN A 202 13.74 10.81 13.25
CA GLN A 202 14.55 12.01 13.10
C GLN A 202 13.75 13.08 12.36
N LYS A 203 13.87 14.34 12.79
CA LYS A 203 13.26 15.46 12.08
C LYS A 203 13.99 15.66 10.77
N LEU A 204 13.24 15.71 9.67
CA LEU A 204 13.81 16.12 8.40
C LEU A 204 13.76 17.65 8.35
N TYR A 205 14.93 18.27 8.51
CA TYR A 205 15.04 19.72 8.40
C TYR A 205 15.26 20.08 6.94
N MET A 206 14.30 20.79 6.34
CA MET A 206 14.47 21.34 5.00
C MET A 206 15.05 22.75 5.13
N ALA A 207 16.22 22.97 4.54
CA ALA A 207 16.79 24.30 4.42
C ALA A 207 16.05 25.05 3.32
N ASP A 208 15.14 25.93 3.69
CA ASP A 208 14.46 26.81 2.75
C ASP A 208 14.79 28.25 3.15
N HIS A 209 15.54 28.96 2.31
CA HIS A 209 15.88 30.39 2.44
C HIS A 209 16.05 30.92 3.89
N GLY A 210 16.89 30.25 4.69
CA GLY A 210 17.25 30.69 6.05
C GLY A 210 16.28 30.30 7.18
N GLY A 211 15.13 29.69 6.86
CA GLY A 211 14.15 29.17 7.82
C GLY A 211 14.15 27.64 7.88
N LYS A 212 13.92 27.07 9.08
CA LYS A 212 13.62 25.65 9.24
C LYS A 212 12.16 25.43 8.83
N ASN A 213 11.91 24.96 7.61
CA ASN A 213 10.56 24.56 7.20
C ASN A 213 10.25 23.17 7.81
N LEU A 214 9.15 23.10 8.56
CA LEU A 214 8.67 21.92 9.29
C LEU A 214 7.36 21.38 8.71
N SER A 215 7.14 21.56 7.41
CA SER A 215 5.95 21.06 6.70
C SER A 215 5.76 19.55 6.89
N VAL A 216 4.49 19.14 6.85
CA VAL A 216 4.10 17.73 6.96
C VAL A 216 4.46 17.00 5.68
N LEU A 217 5.09 15.84 5.82
CA LEU A 217 5.45 14.94 4.73
C LEU A 217 4.22 14.12 4.35
N SER A 218 3.79 14.27 3.10
CA SER A 218 2.62 13.60 2.54
C SER A 218 2.96 12.33 1.78
N SER A 219 4.14 12.28 1.15
CA SER A 219 4.58 11.13 0.36
C SER A 219 6.11 11.01 0.31
N ILE A 220 6.60 9.80 0.10
CA ILE A 220 8.03 9.51 -0.03
C ILE A 220 8.27 8.41 -1.06
N CYS A 221 9.35 8.55 -1.82
CA CYS A 221 9.85 7.56 -2.76
C CYS A 221 11.39 7.55 -2.78
N ILE A 222 12.00 6.37 -2.71
CA ILE A 222 13.45 6.19 -2.91
C ILE A 222 13.71 6.02 -4.41
N LEU A 223 14.64 6.81 -4.95
CA LEU A 223 15.04 6.70 -6.34
C LEU A 223 15.95 5.48 -6.55
N PRO A 224 15.65 4.58 -7.50
CA PRO A 224 16.32 3.27 -7.61
C PRO A 224 17.84 3.30 -7.79
N PHE A 225 18.38 4.39 -8.38
CA PHE A 225 19.77 4.45 -8.84
C PHE A 225 20.64 5.46 -8.10
N SER A 226 20.07 6.30 -7.22
CA SER A 226 20.80 7.43 -6.64
C SER A 226 20.76 7.50 -5.11
N ARG A 227 20.06 6.57 -4.43
CA ARG A 227 19.74 6.63 -2.98
C ARG A 227 19.09 7.95 -2.54
N LEU A 228 18.74 8.82 -3.48
CA LEU A 228 18.05 10.07 -3.21
C LEU A 228 16.59 9.78 -2.87
N LEU A 229 16.02 10.63 -2.03
CA LEU A 229 14.63 10.54 -1.61
C LEU A 229 13.85 11.68 -2.26
N VAL A 230 12.74 11.36 -2.88
CA VAL A 230 11.75 12.36 -3.27
C VAL A 230 10.69 12.40 -2.19
N VAL A 231 10.44 13.57 -1.63
CA VAL A 231 9.47 13.80 -0.58
C VAL A 231 8.47 14.86 -1.04
N GLY A 232 7.19 14.52 -0.97
CA GLY A 232 6.10 15.48 -1.12
C GLY A 232 5.69 16.04 0.22
N THR A 233 5.37 17.33 0.25
CA THR A 233 4.97 18.06 1.46
C THR A 233 3.59 18.69 1.31
N GLU A 234 2.87 18.87 2.42
CA GLU A 234 1.51 19.44 2.42
C GLU A 234 1.46 20.94 2.04
N ASP A 235 2.61 21.61 2.02
CA ASP A 235 2.77 22.98 1.49
C ASP A 235 2.82 23.02 -0.05
N GLY A 236 2.61 21.88 -0.73
CA GLY A 236 2.52 21.80 -2.18
C GLY A 236 3.85 21.64 -2.90
N HIS A 237 4.94 21.40 -2.17
CA HIS A 237 6.26 21.22 -2.75
C HIS A 237 6.64 19.74 -2.92
N LEU A 238 7.42 19.46 -3.97
CA LEU A 238 8.20 18.24 -4.13
C LEU A 238 9.66 18.58 -3.91
N ARG A 239 10.34 17.80 -3.07
CA ARG A 239 11.73 18.07 -2.68
C ARG A 239 12.56 16.80 -2.83
N ILE A 240 13.81 16.96 -3.29
CA ILE A 240 14.78 15.88 -3.38
C ILE A 240 15.74 16.01 -2.19
N CYS A 241 15.87 14.95 -1.41
CA CYS A 241 16.75 14.87 -0.24
C CYS A 241 17.89 13.88 -0.54
N CYS A 242 19.08 14.15 0.02
CA CYS A 242 20.26 13.30 -0.04
C CYS A 242 20.59 12.68 1.32
#